data_AF-L0DXU1-F1
#
_entry.id   AF-L0DXU1-F1
#
_cell.length_a   1.000
_cell.length_b   1.000
_cell.length_c   1.000
_cell.angle_alpha   90.00
_cell.angle_beta   90.00
_cell.angle_gamma   90.00
#
_symmetry.space_group_name_H-M   'P 1'
#
loop_
_entity.id
_entity.type
_entity.pdbx_description
1 polymer ?
#
loop_
_entity_poly.entity_id
_entity_poly.type
_entity_poly.pdbx_seq_one_letter_code
_entity_poly.pdbx_strand_id
1 'polypeptide(L)'
;MSNSTGFLPLGSAVPAGRELERVADIDARLTRTHYFDGRLLTAEDLIRDQVYLDQRLREVGQTLGSGVVRGLEVSLSAGMLDVSPGLAVSSAGRVLQLDRRLSLHLDDRALIARLNAGRHGRLERGLYAVTLHYAEVRTDVAEVFPRDLGARAEVQHDRVNEGVQLALTPLPQPLPQQSQLHLRALLMREYLGGAAAGVVPEDAVALGVLAVAGDRPLWLDGELLRQPLRPPHAPNALQSDLARLYEALLRDVLRERRITSPGAEFAADQYFKLLPPVGSLPKAAIDPSAGRQSYFPESFQVWVAPVRVSDLELVRQESLRLEPIDLGHDQAVDIIVLAPLANRDYGRFARALERSPADAARLPFTDPLMLRIYPMRPVHELDTDRVTWEAIWDRVGDDRLIYVRRPLRVAETALSGIVLAQGTAPPPEPDDGQSPADGVRLLRDEDSILLNRINLGWLASLRPPGGRAAETALRALIHDHGDDAVTIQAMLAILLRVERRYDGVIWQTLRQLADDGRVPAFRERLVEAQASGETTADAVARLAGEFGFGAALVRSWRAVEA
;
A
#
# COMPACT_ATOMS: atom_id res chain seq x y z
N MET A 1 15.85 -76.90 -35.59
CA MET A 1 16.62 -75.74 -35.10
C MET A 1 15.89 -75.18 -33.90
N SER A 2 16.45 -75.37 -32.71
CA SER A 2 15.88 -74.92 -31.44
C SER A 2 16.23 -73.45 -31.25
N ASN A 3 15.24 -72.55 -31.27
CA ASN A 3 15.41 -71.17 -30.85
C ASN A 3 15.16 -71.09 -29.34
N SER A 4 16.24 -71.07 -28.56
CA SER A 4 16.17 -70.70 -27.15
C SER A 4 15.93 -69.20 -27.04
N THR A 5 14.71 -68.79 -26.73
CA THR A 5 14.41 -67.42 -26.27
C THR A 5 14.96 -67.27 -24.85
N GLY A 6 16.24 -66.93 -24.74
CA GLY A 6 16.89 -66.61 -23.48
C GLY A 6 16.45 -65.23 -22.98
N PHE A 7 15.95 -65.17 -21.76
CA PHE A 7 15.75 -63.92 -21.03
C PHE A 7 17.12 -63.29 -20.78
N LEU A 8 17.39 -62.13 -21.38
CA LEU A 8 18.54 -61.29 -21.04
C LEU A 8 18.10 -60.34 -19.91
N PRO A 9 18.52 -60.56 -18.65
CA PRO A 9 18.32 -59.56 -17.62
C PRO A 9 19.05 -58.28 -18.05
N LEU A 10 18.36 -57.14 -17.95
CA LEU A 10 19.00 -55.83 -18.08
C LEU A 10 20.14 -55.78 -17.06
N GLY A 11 21.38 -55.80 -17.57
CA GLY A 11 22.55 -55.54 -16.75
C GLY A 11 22.41 -54.20 -16.03
N SER A 12 23.15 -54.02 -14.94
CA SER A 12 23.15 -52.79 -14.14
C SER A 12 23.61 -51.60 -14.97
N ALA A 13 22.70 -51.02 -15.76
CA ALA A 13 22.90 -49.79 -16.48
C ALA A 13 23.04 -48.70 -15.41
N VAL A 14 24.26 -48.23 -15.22
CA VAL A 14 24.52 -47.10 -14.33
C VAL A 14 23.84 -45.89 -14.97
N PRO A 15 22.89 -45.22 -14.28
CA PRO A 15 22.24 -44.05 -14.84
C PRO A 15 23.29 -42.97 -15.10
N ALA A 16 23.23 -42.35 -16.28
CA ALA A 16 24.16 -41.31 -16.75
C ALA A 16 24.25 -40.07 -15.81
N GLY A 17 23.33 -39.94 -14.83
CA GLY A 17 23.26 -38.82 -13.89
C GLY A 17 24.39 -38.76 -12.86
N ARG A 18 25.07 -39.87 -12.55
CA ARG A 18 26.13 -39.90 -11.51
C ARG A 18 27.35 -39.04 -11.82
N GLU A 19 27.61 -38.73 -13.10
CA GLU A 19 28.71 -37.83 -13.49
C GLU A 19 28.29 -36.35 -13.45
N LEU A 20 26.99 -36.06 -13.62
CA LEU A 20 26.43 -34.70 -13.65
C LEU A 20 26.25 -34.08 -12.26
N GLU A 21 26.08 -34.90 -11.22
CA GLU A 21 26.05 -34.46 -9.80
C GLU A 21 27.31 -33.68 -9.37
N ARG A 22 28.42 -33.79 -10.11
CA ARG A 22 29.66 -33.03 -9.83
C ARG A 22 29.70 -31.64 -10.48
N VAL A 23 28.85 -31.40 -11.47
CA VAL A 23 28.86 -30.17 -12.30
C VAL A 23 27.53 -29.39 -12.17
N ALA A 24 26.49 -30.03 -11.64
CA ALA A 24 25.19 -29.42 -11.38
C ALA A 24 24.82 -29.52 -9.89
N ASP A 25 24.26 -28.43 -9.35
CA ASP A 25 23.61 -28.43 -8.05
C ASP A 25 22.20 -29.02 -8.22
N ILE A 26 22.02 -30.27 -7.82
CA ILE A 26 20.76 -31.01 -7.98
C ILE A 26 19.99 -30.94 -6.66
N ASP A 27 18.86 -30.24 -6.67
CA ASP A 27 17.96 -30.25 -5.52
C ASP A 27 17.20 -31.58 -5.45
N ALA A 28 17.56 -32.39 -4.45
CA ALA A 28 16.91 -33.68 -4.17
C ALA A 28 15.42 -33.56 -3.82
N ARG A 29 14.93 -32.36 -3.46
CA ARG A 29 13.51 -32.08 -3.18
C ARG A 29 12.71 -31.81 -4.46
N LEU A 30 13.38 -31.49 -5.57
CA LEU A 30 12.77 -31.20 -6.88
C LEU A 30 12.88 -32.38 -7.85
N THR A 31 12.58 -33.57 -7.35
CA THR A 31 12.57 -34.79 -8.17
C THR A 31 11.16 -35.14 -8.61
N ARG A 32 10.95 -35.40 -9.90
CA ARG A 32 9.68 -35.86 -10.46
C ARG A 32 9.80 -37.24 -11.10
N THR A 33 8.69 -37.96 -11.19
CA THR A 33 8.67 -39.26 -11.87
C THR A 33 8.73 -39.07 -13.39
N HIS A 34 9.58 -39.85 -14.06
CA HIS A 34 9.61 -39.93 -15.52
C HIS A 34 8.66 -41.03 -16.00
N TYR A 35 7.51 -40.63 -16.55
CA TYR A 35 6.54 -41.53 -17.14
C TYR A 35 6.93 -41.91 -18.57
N PHE A 36 6.84 -43.20 -18.87
CA PHE A 36 7.08 -43.76 -20.19
C PHE A 36 6.22 -45.01 -20.38
N ASP A 37 5.96 -45.37 -21.64
CA ASP A 37 5.12 -46.51 -21.96
C ASP A 37 5.74 -47.82 -21.45
N GLY A 38 4.92 -48.60 -20.73
CA GLY A 38 5.36 -49.86 -20.12
C GLY A 38 5.89 -49.73 -18.68
N ARG A 39 5.95 -48.53 -18.10
CA ARG A 39 6.19 -48.35 -16.65
C ARG A 39 4.94 -48.73 -15.86
N LEU A 40 5.11 -49.52 -14.79
CA LEU A 40 4.04 -49.76 -13.81
C LEU A 40 3.85 -48.51 -12.94
N LEU A 41 2.62 -47.98 -12.87
CA LEU A 41 2.29 -46.85 -12.00
C LEU A 41 2.24 -47.32 -10.53
N THR A 42 2.97 -46.62 -9.65
CA THR A 42 3.01 -46.92 -8.22
C THR A 42 2.52 -45.74 -7.37
N ALA A 43 2.11 -46.01 -6.13
CA ALA A 43 1.76 -44.95 -5.18
C ALA A 43 2.97 -44.03 -4.88
N GLU A 44 4.19 -44.60 -4.84
CA GLU A 44 5.42 -43.82 -4.63
C GLU A 44 5.65 -42.81 -5.75
N ASP A 45 5.35 -43.19 -7.01
CA ASP A 45 5.48 -42.29 -8.16
C ASP A 45 4.53 -41.08 -8.04
N LEU A 46 3.28 -41.30 -7.62
CA LEU A 46 2.29 -40.25 -7.41
C LEU A 46 2.62 -39.37 -6.20
N ILE A 47 3.08 -39.96 -5.10
CA ILE A 47 3.50 -39.21 -3.90
C ILE A 47 4.69 -38.31 -4.24
N ARG A 48 5.67 -38.81 -5.00
CA ARG A 48 6.82 -38.00 -5.45
C ARG A 48 6.37 -36.79 -6.26
N ASP A 49 5.41 -36.97 -7.17
CA ASP A 49 4.89 -35.86 -7.97
C ASP A 49 4.07 -34.86 -7.15
N GLN A 50 3.31 -35.32 -6.14
CA GLN A 50 2.60 -34.45 -5.19
C GLN A 50 3.58 -33.57 -4.40
N VAL A 51 4.65 -34.17 -3.86
CA VAL A 51 5.73 -33.45 -3.19
C VAL A 51 6.38 -32.46 -4.16
N TYR A 52 6.80 -32.91 -5.35
CA TYR A 52 7.40 -32.02 -6.36
C TYR A 52 6.52 -30.79 -6.64
N LEU A 53 5.22 -30.96 -6.86
CA LEU A 53 4.30 -29.85 -7.12
C LEU A 53 4.16 -28.93 -5.91
N ASP A 54 4.06 -29.48 -4.70
CA ASP A 54 4.00 -28.70 -3.46
C ASP A 54 5.27 -27.86 -3.26
N GLN A 55 6.45 -28.44 -3.42
CA GLN A 55 7.73 -27.73 -3.37
C GLN A 55 7.78 -26.58 -4.39
N ARG A 56 7.33 -26.82 -5.65
CA ARG A 56 7.30 -25.76 -6.67
C ARG A 56 6.33 -24.63 -6.33
N LEU A 57 5.19 -24.94 -5.71
CA LEU A 57 4.25 -23.91 -5.24
C LEU A 57 4.83 -23.11 -4.07
N ARG A 58 5.51 -23.78 -3.14
CA ARG A 58 6.24 -23.13 -2.04
C ARG A 58 7.31 -22.18 -2.56
N GLU A 59 8.10 -22.57 -3.56
CA GLU A 59 9.08 -21.69 -4.20
C GLU A 59 8.43 -20.42 -4.76
N VAL A 60 7.32 -20.56 -5.48
CA VAL A 60 6.56 -19.41 -5.99
C VAL A 60 6.10 -18.52 -4.82
N GLY A 61 5.56 -19.09 -3.75
CA GLY A 61 5.16 -18.33 -2.56
C GLY A 61 6.33 -17.60 -1.88
N GLN A 62 7.50 -18.23 -1.80
CA GLN A 62 8.71 -17.60 -1.25
C GLN A 62 9.13 -16.38 -2.07
N THR A 63 8.94 -16.38 -3.40
CA THR A 63 9.22 -15.21 -4.22
C THR A 63 8.27 -14.03 -3.96
N LEU A 64 7.01 -14.31 -3.60
CA LEU A 64 6.04 -13.28 -3.20
C LEU A 64 6.39 -12.69 -1.83
N GLY A 65 7.06 -13.47 -0.99
CA GLY A 65 7.45 -13.13 0.37
C GLY A 65 6.49 -13.70 1.41
N SER A 66 6.60 -13.20 2.65
CA SER A 66 5.85 -13.74 3.79
C SER A 66 5.18 -12.64 4.61
N GLY A 67 4.11 -13.02 5.30
CA GLY A 67 3.29 -12.14 6.12
C GLY A 67 1.80 -12.25 5.84
N VAL A 68 1.02 -11.42 6.54
CA VAL A 68 -0.43 -11.35 6.43
C VAL A 68 -0.81 -10.49 5.23
N VAL A 69 -1.64 -11.04 4.34
CA VAL A 69 -2.17 -10.34 3.16
C VAL A 69 -3.39 -9.51 3.53
N ARG A 70 -4.35 -10.12 4.25
CA ARG A 70 -5.57 -9.46 4.72
C ARG A 70 -6.21 -10.22 5.88
N GLY A 71 -6.93 -9.50 6.73
CA GLY A 71 -7.65 -10.09 7.86
C GLY A 71 -6.72 -10.70 8.92
N LEU A 72 -7.11 -11.86 9.45
CA LEU A 72 -6.40 -12.58 10.51
C LEU A 72 -6.15 -11.72 11.75
N GLU A 73 -7.12 -10.89 12.09
CA GLU A 73 -7.09 -10.07 13.30
C GLU A 73 -7.41 -10.94 14.50
N VAL A 74 -6.62 -10.78 15.55
CA VAL A 74 -6.77 -11.53 16.80
C VAL A 74 -7.43 -10.64 17.84
N SER A 75 -8.44 -11.17 18.52
CA SER A 75 -9.05 -10.51 19.67
C SER A 75 -9.17 -11.47 20.85
N LEU A 76 -9.07 -10.93 22.06
CA LEU A 76 -9.20 -11.67 23.31
C LEU A 76 -10.42 -11.13 24.06
N SER A 77 -11.40 -11.98 24.32
CA SER A 77 -12.57 -11.63 25.12
C SER A 77 -12.88 -12.74 26.12
N ALA A 78 -12.87 -12.43 27.42
CA ALA A 78 -13.18 -13.38 28.51
C ALA A 78 -12.47 -14.76 28.39
N GLY A 79 -11.20 -14.78 27.98
CA GLY A 79 -10.43 -16.03 27.80
C GLY A 79 -10.69 -16.78 26.48
N MET A 80 -11.58 -16.27 25.63
CA MET A 80 -11.76 -16.73 24.25
C MET A 80 -10.85 -15.92 23.32
N LEU A 81 -9.99 -16.62 22.61
CA LEU A 81 -9.14 -16.09 21.54
C LEU A 81 -9.87 -16.29 20.21
N ASP A 82 -10.14 -15.19 19.53
CA ASP A 82 -10.87 -15.17 18.27
C ASP A 82 -9.99 -14.65 17.14
N VAL A 83 -10.01 -15.35 16.01
CA VAL A 83 -9.27 -14.98 14.80
C VAL A 83 -10.22 -14.76 13.64
N SER A 84 -10.17 -13.57 13.04
CA SER A 84 -11.03 -13.24 11.90
C SER A 84 -10.57 -13.95 10.62
N PRO A 85 -11.49 -14.25 9.68
CA PRO A 85 -11.14 -14.79 8.37
C PRO A 85 -10.07 -13.95 7.66
N GLY A 86 -9.22 -14.60 6.88
CA GLY A 86 -8.14 -13.89 6.21
C GLY A 86 -7.18 -14.80 5.46
N LEU A 87 -6.10 -14.18 4.98
CA LEU A 87 -5.11 -14.80 4.11
C LEU A 87 -3.72 -14.36 4.53
N ALA A 88 -2.78 -15.30 4.61
CA ALA A 88 -1.37 -15.04 4.83
C ALA A 88 -0.49 -15.98 3.99
N VAL A 89 0.79 -15.65 3.89
CA VAL A 89 1.82 -16.50 3.31
C VAL A 89 2.90 -16.75 4.36
N SER A 90 3.20 -18.01 4.63
CA SER A 90 4.26 -18.40 5.58
C SER A 90 5.66 -18.13 5.00
N SER A 91 6.70 -18.12 5.83
CA SER A 91 8.08 -17.96 5.32
C SER A 91 8.54 -19.12 4.45
N ALA A 92 7.95 -20.30 4.63
CA ALA A 92 8.13 -21.44 3.72
C ALA A 92 7.42 -21.26 2.35
N GLY A 93 6.68 -20.17 2.14
CA GLY A 93 5.96 -19.87 0.90
C GLY A 93 4.59 -20.53 0.79
N ARG A 94 4.02 -21.01 1.90
CA ARG A 94 2.71 -21.66 1.88
C ARG A 94 1.60 -20.65 2.11
N VAL A 95 0.52 -20.78 1.34
CA VAL A 95 -0.68 -19.96 1.52
C VAL A 95 -1.51 -20.51 2.68
N LEU A 96 -1.79 -19.65 3.66
CA LEU A 96 -2.61 -19.94 4.83
C LEU A 96 -3.92 -19.16 4.69
N GLN A 97 -5.01 -19.87 4.41
CA GLN A 97 -6.34 -19.28 4.24
C GLN A 97 -7.27 -19.74 5.36
N LEU A 98 -7.92 -18.76 6.00
CA LEU A 98 -8.95 -18.99 7.00
C LEU A 98 -10.28 -18.42 6.48
N ASP A 99 -11.23 -19.29 6.13
CA ASP A 99 -12.51 -18.89 5.54
C ASP A 99 -13.56 -18.48 6.58
N ARG A 100 -13.45 -19.00 7.80
CA ARG A 100 -14.41 -18.79 8.89
C ARG A 100 -13.68 -18.37 10.14
N ARG A 101 -14.36 -17.62 11.00
CA ARG A 101 -13.83 -17.21 12.30
C ARG A 101 -13.41 -18.46 13.08
N LEU A 102 -12.20 -18.44 13.62
CA LEU A 102 -11.68 -19.51 14.46
C LEU A 102 -11.64 -19.02 15.91
N SER A 103 -12.25 -19.79 16.80
CA SER A 103 -12.38 -19.45 18.22
C SER A 103 -11.71 -20.54 19.06
N LEU A 104 -10.86 -20.14 20.00
CA LEU A 104 -10.14 -21.02 20.91
C LEU A 104 -10.37 -20.56 22.35
N HIS A 105 -10.93 -21.44 23.18
CA HIS A 105 -10.97 -21.21 24.62
C HIS A 105 -9.61 -21.52 25.24
N LEU A 106 -9.00 -20.54 25.89
CA LEU A 106 -7.68 -20.70 26.50
C LEU A 106 -7.67 -21.57 27.77
N ASP A 107 -8.85 -21.90 28.30
CA ASP A 107 -9.02 -22.85 29.40
C ASP A 107 -9.04 -24.32 28.93
N ASP A 108 -9.21 -24.59 27.63
CA ASP A 108 -9.23 -25.95 27.09
C ASP A 108 -7.81 -26.49 26.91
N ARG A 109 -7.26 -26.97 28.03
CA ARG A 109 -5.94 -27.57 28.14
C ARG A 109 -5.70 -28.73 27.17
N ALA A 110 -6.73 -29.54 26.93
CA ALA A 110 -6.62 -30.71 26.07
C ALA A 110 -6.51 -30.27 24.61
N LEU A 111 -7.29 -29.28 24.20
CA LEU A 111 -7.22 -28.70 22.86
C LEU A 111 -5.89 -27.96 22.65
N ILE A 112 -5.43 -27.15 23.60
CA ILE A 112 -4.13 -26.46 23.51
C ILE A 112 -2.99 -27.47 23.40
N ALA A 113 -2.99 -28.53 24.22
CA ALA A 113 -1.97 -29.58 24.12
C ALA A 113 -1.97 -30.21 22.73
N ARG A 114 -3.15 -30.56 22.19
CA ARG A 114 -3.26 -31.15 20.85
C ARG A 114 -2.75 -30.20 19.75
N LEU A 115 -3.09 -28.93 19.83
CA LEU A 115 -2.68 -27.90 18.87
C LEU A 115 -1.17 -27.61 18.90
N ASN A 116 -0.52 -27.86 20.04
CA ASN A 116 0.91 -27.63 20.24
C ASN A 116 1.73 -28.94 20.32
N ALA A 117 1.31 -29.99 19.60
CA ALA A 117 2.00 -31.28 19.51
C ALA A 117 2.29 -31.93 20.89
N GLY A 118 1.33 -31.86 21.81
CA GLY A 118 1.40 -32.37 23.18
C GLY A 118 2.06 -31.42 24.17
N ARG A 119 2.53 -30.24 23.74
CA ARG A 119 3.19 -29.23 24.59
C ARG A 119 2.19 -28.21 25.11
N HIS A 120 2.57 -27.48 26.16
CA HIS A 120 1.79 -26.34 26.70
C HIS A 120 0.35 -26.67 27.12
N GLY A 121 0.04 -27.91 27.50
CA GLY A 121 -1.27 -28.27 28.05
C GLY A 121 -1.62 -27.50 29.34
N ARG A 122 -0.61 -26.93 30.01
CA ARG A 122 -0.78 -25.85 30.99
C ARG A 122 0.03 -24.66 30.50
N LEU A 123 -0.56 -23.48 30.48
CA LEU A 123 0.13 -22.27 30.06
C LEU A 123 0.95 -21.75 31.25
N GLU A 124 2.27 -21.88 31.14
CA GLU A 124 3.21 -21.36 32.12
C GLU A 124 3.23 -19.83 32.09
N ARG A 125 3.81 -19.23 33.13
CA ARG A 125 3.98 -17.77 33.15
C ARG A 125 4.99 -17.40 32.06
N GLY A 126 4.55 -16.66 31.04
CA GLY A 126 5.39 -16.28 29.92
C GLY A 126 4.64 -15.51 28.85
N LEU A 127 5.37 -15.24 27.77
CA LEU A 127 4.84 -14.66 26.54
C LEU A 127 4.71 -15.76 25.49
N TYR A 128 3.61 -15.76 24.74
CA TYR A 128 3.33 -16.73 23.69
C TYR A 128 2.99 -15.99 22.40
N ALA A 129 3.62 -16.35 21.29
CA ALA A 129 3.15 -15.94 19.96
C ALA A 129 1.90 -16.74 19.60
N VAL A 130 0.84 -16.04 19.19
CA VAL A 130 -0.32 -16.65 18.54
C VAL A 130 0.07 -16.87 17.09
N THR A 131 0.19 -18.13 16.68
CA THR A 131 0.62 -18.50 15.33
C THR A 131 -0.49 -19.24 14.60
N LEU A 132 -0.68 -18.92 13.33
CA LEU A 132 -1.51 -19.71 12.41
C LEU A 132 -0.57 -20.55 11.56
N HIS A 133 -0.71 -21.87 11.59
CA HIS A 133 0.14 -22.77 10.80
C HIS A 133 -0.69 -23.72 9.96
N TYR A 134 -0.04 -24.22 8.91
CA TYR A 134 -0.62 -25.23 8.06
C TYR A 134 -0.86 -26.54 8.83
N ALA A 135 -1.97 -27.21 8.54
CA ALA A 135 -2.37 -28.46 9.17
C ALA A 135 -2.90 -29.45 8.12
N GLU A 136 -2.41 -30.68 8.19
CA GLU A 136 -3.03 -31.83 7.51
C GLU A 136 -3.80 -32.65 8.53
N VAL A 137 -5.09 -32.80 8.30
CA VAL A 137 -5.97 -33.67 9.09
C VAL A 137 -6.31 -34.89 8.25
N ARG A 138 -5.72 -36.02 8.62
CA ARG A 138 -6.03 -37.33 8.02
C ARG A 138 -7.41 -37.78 8.51
N THR A 139 -8.33 -37.99 7.58
CA THR A 139 -9.70 -38.46 7.85
C THR A 139 -9.99 -39.74 7.10
N ASP A 140 -11.05 -40.41 7.57
CA ASP A 140 -11.57 -41.65 7.00
C ASP A 140 -10.60 -42.83 7.11
N VAL A 141 -11.13 -44.05 7.08
CA VAL A 141 -10.34 -45.27 7.16
C VAL A 141 -10.37 -45.95 5.80
N ALA A 142 -9.19 -46.16 5.22
CA ALA A 142 -9.05 -46.93 4.00
C ALA A 142 -9.02 -48.42 4.31
N GLU A 143 -9.73 -49.22 3.52
CA GLU A 143 -9.58 -50.67 3.54
C GLU A 143 -8.22 -51.04 2.95
N VAL A 144 -7.36 -51.64 3.78
CA VAL A 144 -6.02 -52.08 3.37
C VAL A 144 -6.02 -53.57 3.17
N PHE A 145 -5.81 -53.99 1.92
CA PHE A 145 -5.54 -55.40 1.63
C PHE A 145 -4.11 -55.74 2.06
N PRO A 146 -3.92 -56.81 2.88
CA PRO A 146 -2.59 -57.24 3.29
C PRO A 146 -1.72 -57.53 2.07
N ARG A 147 -0.52 -56.94 2.01
CA ARG A 147 0.44 -57.22 0.93
C ARG A 147 0.97 -58.66 0.96
N ASP A 148 0.90 -59.29 2.14
CA ASP A 148 1.26 -60.68 2.39
C ASP A 148 0.22 -61.35 3.30
N LEU A 149 0.00 -62.66 3.11
CA LEU A 149 -0.96 -63.48 3.87
C LEU A 149 -0.71 -63.52 5.39
N GLY A 150 0.49 -63.14 5.84
CA GLY A 150 0.85 -63.05 7.26
C GLY A 150 0.96 -61.63 7.82
N ALA A 151 0.78 -60.60 6.99
CA ALA A 151 0.88 -59.21 7.43
C ALA A 151 -0.38 -58.79 8.19
N ARG A 152 -0.21 -58.13 9.34
CA ARG A 152 -1.33 -57.53 10.07
C ARG A 152 -1.91 -56.40 9.23
N ALA A 153 -3.23 -56.34 9.13
CA ALA A 153 -3.91 -55.22 8.50
C ALA A 153 -3.55 -53.93 9.25
N GLU A 154 -2.91 -53.01 8.55
CA GLU A 154 -2.63 -51.67 9.05
C GLU A 154 -3.84 -50.77 8.73
N VAL A 155 -4.25 -49.96 9.70
CA VAL A 155 -5.27 -48.94 9.46
C VAL A 155 -4.60 -47.80 8.70
N GLN A 156 -4.98 -47.62 7.44
CA GLN A 156 -4.58 -46.46 6.64
C GLN A 156 -5.73 -45.46 6.56
N HIS A 157 -5.42 -44.22 6.20
CA HIS A 157 -6.40 -43.16 6.00
C HIS A 157 -6.76 -43.08 4.52
N ASP A 158 -8.02 -42.77 4.24
CA ASP A 158 -8.50 -42.61 2.85
C ASP A 158 -8.28 -41.18 2.34
N ARG A 159 -8.36 -40.19 3.23
CA ARG A 159 -8.32 -38.77 2.84
C ARG A 159 -7.40 -37.95 3.72
N VAL A 160 -6.77 -36.94 3.12
CA VAL A 160 -6.02 -35.89 3.81
C VAL A 160 -6.73 -34.57 3.52
N ASN A 161 -7.24 -33.93 4.57
CA ASN A 161 -7.81 -32.60 4.48
C ASN A 161 -6.77 -31.57 4.90
N GLU A 162 -6.52 -30.62 4.03
CA GLU A 162 -5.62 -29.51 4.29
C GLU A 162 -6.37 -28.34 4.90
N GLY A 163 -5.72 -27.62 5.81
CA GLY A 163 -6.28 -26.45 6.43
C GLY A 163 -5.26 -25.67 7.25
N VAL A 164 -5.78 -24.87 8.16
CA VAL A 164 -4.99 -24.07 9.10
C VAL A 164 -5.44 -24.36 10.52
N GLN A 165 -4.49 -24.30 11.45
CA GLN A 165 -4.76 -24.45 12.86
C GLN A 165 -4.01 -23.39 13.67
N LEU A 166 -4.55 -23.03 14.83
CA LEU A 166 -3.89 -22.10 15.75
C LEU A 166 -2.94 -22.86 16.67
N ALA A 167 -1.78 -22.28 16.93
CA ALA A 167 -0.85 -22.71 17.96
C ALA A 167 -0.42 -21.53 18.84
N LEU A 168 0.12 -21.87 20.00
CA LEU A 168 0.75 -20.95 20.94
C LEU A 168 2.23 -21.34 21.04
N THR A 169 3.08 -20.52 20.42
CA THR A 169 4.53 -20.75 20.45
C THR A 169 5.16 -19.92 21.56
N PRO A 170 5.82 -20.52 22.57
CA PRO A 170 6.42 -19.77 23.67
C PRO A 170 7.54 -18.87 23.15
N LEU A 171 7.56 -17.62 23.60
CA LEU A 171 8.65 -16.70 23.35
C LEU A 171 9.76 -16.89 24.40
N PRO A 172 11.05 -16.76 24.03
CA PRO A 172 12.17 -16.95 24.97
C PRO A 172 12.23 -15.89 26.07
N GLN A 173 11.63 -14.71 25.86
CA GLN A 173 11.68 -13.62 26.84
C GLN A 173 10.71 -13.90 28.00
N PRO A 174 11.15 -13.71 29.25
CA PRO A 174 10.27 -13.86 30.40
C PRO A 174 9.19 -12.77 30.42
N LEU A 175 8.13 -12.97 31.20
CA LEU A 175 7.13 -11.95 31.49
C LEU A 175 7.56 -11.08 32.70
N PRO A 176 8.12 -9.87 32.49
CA PRO A 176 8.47 -8.95 33.56
C PRO A 176 7.23 -8.36 34.25
N GLN A 177 7.43 -7.82 35.45
CA GLN A 177 6.40 -7.12 36.22
C GLN A 177 6.32 -5.63 35.80
N GLN A 178 6.13 -5.37 34.51
CA GLN A 178 5.99 -4.01 33.97
C GLN A 178 4.63 -3.85 33.29
N SER A 179 4.24 -2.60 32.99
CA SER A 179 3.00 -2.36 32.25
C SER A 179 3.10 -2.89 30.82
N GLN A 180 1.95 -3.23 30.24
CA GLN A 180 1.85 -3.78 28.88
C GLN A 180 2.54 -2.88 27.84
N LEU A 181 2.39 -1.57 27.94
CA LEU A 181 2.96 -0.62 26.97
C LEU A 181 4.50 -0.64 26.97
N HIS A 182 5.13 -0.65 28.16
CA HIS A 182 6.59 -0.76 28.27
C HIS A 182 7.08 -2.10 27.74
N LEU A 183 6.33 -3.17 28.01
CA LEU A 183 6.61 -4.49 27.50
C LEU A 183 6.58 -4.55 25.98
N ARG A 184 5.55 -3.97 25.37
CA ARG A 184 5.45 -3.87 23.91
C ARG A 184 6.66 -3.14 23.33
N ALA A 185 7.05 -2.00 23.91
CA ALA A 185 8.20 -1.23 23.44
C ALA A 185 9.53 -2.00 23.53
N LEU A 186 9.72 -2.81 24.58
CA LEU A 186 10.90 -3.67 24.72
C LEU A 186 10.90 -4.77 23.65
N LEU A 187 9.77 -5.46 23.46
CA LEU A 187 9.65 -6.53 22.48
C LEU A 187 9.74 -6.02 21.04
N MET A 188 9.29 -4.79 20.76
CA MET A 188 9.47 -4.15 19.47
C MET A 188 10.95 -4.07 19.10
N ARG A 189 11.83 -3.66 20.03
CA ARG A 189 13.28 -3.62 19.79
C ARG A 189 13.86 -5.01 19.51
N GLU A 190 13.44 -5.99 20.31
CA GLU A 190 13.97 -7.34 20.28
C GLU A 190 13.61 -8.10 19.00
N TYR A 191 12.37 -7.95 18.52
CA TYR A 191 11.85 -8.72 17.39
C TYR A 191 11.96 -8.04 16.02
N LEU A 192 12.39 -6.78 16.00
CA LEU A 192 12.61 -6.04 14.76
C LEU A 192 13.80 -6.63 13.99
N GLY A 193 13.70 -6.68 12.66
CA GLY A 193 14.83 -7.09 11.81
C GLY A 193 15.10 -8.59 11.71
N GLY A 194 14.12 -9.44 12.01
CA GLY A 194 14.17 -10.87 11.68
C GLY A 194 14.56 -11.79 12.83
N ALA A 195 14.79 -11.27 14.04
CA ALA A 195 14.95 -12.11 15.23
C ALA A 195 13.72 -13.01 15.51
N ALA A 196 12.55 -12.64 14.99
CA ALA A 196 11.35 -13.48 15.03
C ALA A 196 11.45 -14.76 14.16
N ALA A 197 12.31 -14.78 13.14
CA ALA A 197 12.42 -15.90 12.18
C ALA A 197 12.94 -17.20 12.81
N GLY A 198 13.55 -17.13 14.00
CA GLY A 198 13.96 -18.31 14.77
C GLY A 198 12.92 -18.79 15.80
N VAL A 199 11.92 -17.96 16.11
CA VAL A 199 10.91 -18.27 17.14
C VAL A 199 9.62 -18.80 16.52
N VAL A 200 9.21 -18.25 15.37
CA VAL A 200 8.01 -18.66 14.66
C VAL A 200 8.37 -19.76 13.65
N PRO A 201 7.63 -20.90 13.63
CA PRO A 201 7.87 -21.95 12.64
C PRO A 201 7.74 -21.46 11.18
N GLU A 202 8.51 -22.02 10.25
CA GLU A 202 8.53 -21.56 8.85
C GLU A 202 7.19 -21.78 8.11
N ASP A 203 6.44 -22.80 8.50
CA ASP A 203 5.10 -23.12 7.98
C ASP A 203 3.98 -22.32 8.69
N ALA A 204 4.35 -21.33 9.50
CA ALA A 204 3.43 -20.53 10.31
C ALA A 204 3.58 -19.02 10.06
N VAL A 205 2.54 -18.27 10.45
CA VAL A 205 2.56 -16.81 10.51
C VAL A 205 2.14 -16.37 11.90
N ALA A 206 2.89 -15.45 12.50
CA ALA A 206 2.53 -14.83 13.76
C ALA A 206 1.42 -13.78 13.57
N LEU A 207 0.42 -13.85 14.43
CA LEU A 207 -0.73 -12.95 14.42
C LEU A 207 -0.71 -11.96 15.59
N GLY A 208 0.04 -12.25 16.65
CA GLY A 208 0.10 -11.42 17.85
C GLY A 208 0.87 -12.07 18.99
N VAL A 209 0.97 -11.36 20.11
CA VAL A 209 1.60 -11.83 21.35
C VAL A 209 0.58 -11.87 22.48
N LEU A 210 0.47 -13.02 23.12
CA LEU A 210 -0.37 -13.28 24.28
C LEU A 210 0.51 -13.37 25.53
N ALA A 211 0.20 -12.58 26.55
CA ALA A 211 0.81 -12.73 27.86
C ALA A 211 -0.06 -13.60 28.75
N VAL A 212 0.57 -14.57 29.42
CA VAL A 212 -0.10 -15.49 30.34
C VAL A 212 0.59 -15.43 31.70
N ALA A 213 -0.21 -15.37 32.77
CA ALA A 213 0.27 -15.61 34.12
C ALA A 213 -0.71 -16.52 34.87
N GLY A 214 -0.18 -17.57 35.49
CA GLY A 214 -0.97 -18.48 36.32
C GLY A 214 -2.07 -19.21 35.53
N ASP A 215 -1.76 -19.69 34.32
CA ASP A 215 -2.70 -20.42 33.44
C ASP A 215 -3.90 -19.56 32.98
N ARG A 216 -3.77 -18.23 33.02
CA ARG A 216 -4.79 -17.28 32.55
C ARG A 216 -4.18 -16.22 31.64
N PRO A 217 -4.88 -15.84 30.57
CA PRO A 217 -4.43 -14.75 29.71
C PRO A 217 -4.56 -13.41 30.45
N LEU A 218 -3.50 -12.59 30.40
CA LEU A 218 -3.47 -11.25 30.97
C LEU A 218 -3.88 -10.21 29.94
N TRP A 219 -3.21 -10.22 28.79
CA TRP A 219 -3.44 -9.29 27.69
C TRP A 219 -2.99 -9.91 26.37
N LEU A 220 -3.51 -9.36 25.27
CA LEU A 220 -3.17 -9.73 23.90
C LEU A 220 -2.75 -8.45 23.15
N ASP A 221 -1.65 -8.55 22.42
CA ASP A 221 -1.22 -7.55 21.45
C ASP A 221 -1.33 -8.14 20.04
N GLY A 222 -2.24 -7.61 19.22
CA GLY A 222 -2.49 -8.10 17.86
C GLY A 222 -1.60 -7.49 16.77
N GLU A 223 -0.69 -6.58 17.12
CA GLU A 223 0.18 -5.89 16.16
C GLU A 223 1.63 -6.37 16.25
N LEU A 224 2.08 -6.71 17.47
CA LEU A 224 3.42 -7.24 17.71
C LEU A 224 3.60 -8.61 17.04
N LEU A 225 4.76 -8.84 16.41
CA LEU A 225 5.09 -10.01 15.56
C LEU A 225 4.24 -10.15 14.28
N ARG A 226 3.05 -9.56 14.21
CA ARG A 226 2.23 -9.53 13.00
C ARG A 226 2.91 -8.67 11.94
N GLN A 227 3.26 -9.28 10.81
CA GLN A 227 3.92 -8.59 9.70
C GLN A 227 3.01 -8.58 8.46
N PRO A 228 2.87 -7.43 7.76
CA PRO A 228 2.20 -7.40 6.48
C PRO A 228 3.01 -8.17 5.43
N LEU A 229 2.33 -8.74 4.42
CA LEU A 229 3.00 -9.38 3.30
C LEU A 229 3.93 -8.38 2.62
N ARG A 230 5.20 -8.76 2.49
CA ARG A 230 6.21 -7.99 1.75
C ARG A 230 7.17 -8.92 1.03
N PRO A 231 7.79 -8.48 -0.07
CA PRO A 231 8.82 -9.26 -0.73
C PRO A 231 10.06 -9.43 0.19
N PRO A 232 10.82 -10.52 0.04
CA PRO A 232 11.91 -10.90 0.95
C PRO A 232 13.03 -9.84 1.05
N HIS A 233 13.15 -8.95 0.06
CA HIS A 233 14.16 -7.89 0.00
C HIS A 233 13.57 -6.49 -0.20
N ALA A 234 12.37 -6.23 0.36
CA ALA A 234 11.80 -4.88 0.34
C ALA A 234 12.77 -3.85 0.98
N PRO A 235 13.16 -2.79 0.26
CA PRO A 235 13.93 -1.71 0.87
C PRO A 235 13.08 -1.06 1.97
N ASN A 236 13.70 -0.72 3.09
CA ASN A 236 13.08 -0.06 4.23
C ASN A 236 11.93 -0.85 4.90
N ALA A 237 11.85 -2.17 4.68
CA ALA A 237 10.82 -3.02 5.28
C ALA A 237 10.80 -2.90 6.81
N LEU A 238 12.00 -2.90 7.40
CA LEU A 238 12.20 -2.78 8.84
C LEU A 238 11.69 -1.42 9.36
N GLN A 239 12.03 -0.33 8.68
CA GLN A 239 11.61 1.02 9.04
C GLN A 239 10.10 1.19 8.91
N SER A 240 9.49 0.58 7.89
CA SER A 240 8.04 0.61 7.67
C SER A 240 7.29 -0.15 8.77
N ASP A 241 7.79 -1.31 9.16
CA ASP A 241 7.25 -2.08 10.29
C ASP A 241 7.38 -1.31 11.60
N LEU A 242 8.55 -0.73 11.85
CA LEU A 242 8.80 0.07 13.04
C LEU A 242 7.86 1.29 13.10
N ALA A 243 7.65 1.98 11.97
CA ALA A 243 6.74 3.12 11.88
C ALA A 243 5.30 2.71 12.20
N ARG A 244 4.80 1.60 11.62
CA ARG A 244 3.47 1.06 11.94
C ARG A 244 3.33 0.70 13.42
N LEU A 245 4.31 -0.02 13.97
CA LEU A 245 4.28 -0.44 15.38
C LEU A 245 4.34 0.76 16.33
N TYR A 246 5.16 1.76 15.98
CA TYR A 246 5.24 3.03 16.70
C TYR A 246 3.91 3.78 16.67
N GLU A 247 3.27 3.95 15.51
CA GLU A 247 1.97 4.61 15.38
C GLU A 247 0.87 3.88 16.18
N ALA A 248 0.91 2.54 16.23
CA ALA A 248 -0.01 1.76 17.04
C ALA A 248 0.25 1.96 18.55
N LEU A 249 1.49 1.83 19.01
CA LEU A 249 1.86 2.04 20.40
C LEU A 249 1.58 3.48 20.86
N LEU A 250 1.89 4.49 20.04
CA LEU A 250 1.61 5.90 20.35
C LEU A 250 0.11 6.14 20.53
N ARG A 251 -0.74 5.58 19.67
CA ARG A 251 -2.20 5.70 19.83
C ARG A 251 -2.69 5.10 21.15
N ASP A 252 -2.13 3.97 21.57
CA ASP A 252 -2.49 3.33 22.83
C ASP A 252 -1.98 4.13 24.04
N VAL A 253 -0.75 4.66 23.99
CA VAL A 253 -0.19 5.56 25.01
C VAL A 253 -1.05 6.82 25.16
N LEU A 254 -1.41 7.47 24.04
CA LEU A 254 -2.24 8.67 24.07
C LEU A 254 -3.64 8.38 24.62
N ARG A 255 -4.20 7.20 24.33
CA ARG A 255 -5.49 6.77 24.89
C ARG A 255 -5.43 6.59 26.40
N GLU A 256 -4.40 5.91 26.91
CA GLU A 256 -4.20 5.72 28.36
C GLU A 256 -3.99 7.07 29.06
N ARG A 257 -3.14 7.94 28.49
CA ARG A 257 -2.84 9.25 29.08
C ARG A 257 -4.02 10.22 29.05
N ARG A 258 -4.89 10.16 28.04
CA ARG A 258 -6.14 10.94 28.04
C ARG A 258 -7.02 10.62 29.27
N ILE A 259 -6.91 9.42 29.83
CA ILE A 259 -7.65 9.01 31.03
C ILE A 259 -6.88 9.41 32.30
N THR A 260 -5.58 9.15 32.37
CA THR A 260 -4.77 9.35 33.59
C THR A 260 -4.31 10.80 33.80
N SER A 261 -3.93 11.51 32.74
CA SER A 261 -3.34 12.85 32.80
C SER A 261 -3.62 13.65 31.51
N PRO A 262 -4.82 14.24 31.38
CA PRO A 262 -5.19 15.03 30.21
C PRO A 262 -4.24 16.22 30.02
N GLY A 263 -3.64 16.32 28.83
CA GLY A 263 -2.81 17.47 28.44
C GLY A 263 -1.39 17.50 29.02
N ALA A 264 -0.96 16.48 29.74
CA ALA A 264 0.41 16.42 30.26
C ALA A 264 1.43 16.05 29.17
N GLU A 265 2.44 16.90 28.99
CA GLU A 265 3.67 16.63 28.23
C GLU A 265 4.34 15.33 28.69
N PHE A 266 4.97 14.60 27.76
CA PHE A 266 5.80 13.45 28.10
C PHE A 266 6.96 13.28 27.12
N ALA A 267 8.07 12.77 27.65
CA ALA A 267 9.25 12.44 26.87
C ALA A 267 9.14 11.05 26.24
N ALA A 268 9.69 10.89 25.04
CA ALA A 268 9.63 9.66 24.27
C ALA A 268 10.35 8.49 24.96
N ASP A 269 11.44 8.77 25.69
CA ASP A 269 12.27 7.81 26.42
C ASP A 269 11.52 6.99 27.49
N GLN A 270 10.42 7.56 28.00
CA GLN A 270 9.53 6.93 28.98
C GLN A 270 8.88 5.67 28.41
N TYR A 271 8.37 5.76 27.17
CA TYR A 271 7.58 4.68 26.56
C TYR A 271 8.30 3.98 25.40
N PHE A 272 9.19 4.68 24.70
CA PHE A 272 9.85 4.18 23.50
C PHE A 272 11.35 3.97 23.75
N LYS A 273 11.90 2.91 23.17
CA LYS A 273 13.36 2.68 23.13
C LYS A 273 13.94 2.95 21.74
N LEU A 274 13.17 2.62 20.72
CA LEU A 274 13.53 2.82 19.33
C LEU A 274 12.42 3.63 18.65
N LEU A 275 12.81 4.70 17.98
CA LEU A 275 11.90 5.51 17.16
C LEU A 275 12.15 5.25 15.67
N PRO A 276 11.09 5.20 14.84
CA PRO A 276 11.24 5.22 13.40
C PRO A 276 11.86 6.56 12.95
N PRO A 277 12.47 6.60 11.74
CA PRO A 277 12.96 7.85 11.18
C PRO A 277 11.83 8.83 10.83
N VAL A 278 10.58 8.37 10.76
CA VAL A 278 9.39 9.20 10.57
C VAL A 278 8.25 8.66 11.41
N GLY A 279 7.50 9.55 12.05
CA GLY A 279 6.34 9.18 12.84
C GLY A 279 5.50 10.38 13.27
N SER A 280 4.31 10.10 13.79
CA SER A 280 3.45 11.13 14.38
C SER A 280 3.97 11.56 15.75
N LEU A 281 3.64 12.79 16.16
CA LEU A 281 4.05 13.35 17.45
C LEU A 281 2.88 14.09 18.12
N PRO A 282 2.73 13.99 19.46
CA PRO A 282 1.71 14.76 20.18
C PRO A 282 1.99 16.26 20.16
N LYS A 283 1.01 17.05 19.70
CA LYS A 283 1.10 18.53 19.64
C LYS A 283 1.45 19.19 20.96
N ALA A 284 0.95 18.66 22.08
CA ALA A 284 1.22 19.21 23.41
C ALA A 284 2.70 19.17 23.79
N ALA A 285 3.52 18.31 23.17
CA ALA A 285 4.92 18.16 23.54
C ALA A 285 5.86 19.20 22.90
N ILE A 286 5.35 20.03 21.98
CA ILE A 286 6.13 21.05 21.27
C ILE A 286 5.41 22.39 21.34
N ASP A 287 6.14 23.39 21.78
CA ASP A 287 5.74 24.79 21.73
C ASP A 287 6.72 25.55 20.81
N PRO A 288 6.34 25.81 19.54
CA PRO A 288 7.18 26.54 18.59
C PRO A 288 7.32 28.02 18.96
N SER A 289 6.36 28.58 19.71
CA SER A 289 6.34 30.01 20.07
C SER A 289 7.37 30.32 21.16
N ALA A 290 7.51 29.42 22.13
CA ALA A 290 8.53 29.49 23.18
C ALA A 290 9.83 28.76 22.82
N GLY A 291 9.88 28.05 21.68
CA GLY A 291 11.02 27.24 21.27
C GLY A 291 11.28 26.05 22.21
N ARG A 292 10.23 25.53 22.86
CA ARG A 292 10.33 24.45 23.86
C ARG A 292 9.89 23.13 23.27
N GLN A 293 10.69 22.09 23.50
CA GLN A 293 10.36 20.71 23.13
C GLN A 293 10.56 19.82 24.36
N SER A 294 9.62 18.91 24.60
CA SER A 294 9.65 17.97 25.75
C SER A 294 9.66 16.50 25.32
N TYR A 295 9.56 16.22 24.03
CA TYR A 295 9.40 14.86 23.51
C TYR A 295 10.74 14.16 23.27
N PHE A 296 11.71 14.84 22.66
CA PHE A 296 13.01 14.28 22.33
C PHE A 296 14.05 14.58 23.42
N PRO A 297 15.09 13.75 23.57
CA PRO A 297 16.21 14.05 24.46
C PRO A 297 16.90 15.38 24.14
N GLU A 298 17.56 15.98 25.14
CA GLU A 298 18.27 17.27 24.97
C GLU A 298 19.46 17.20 24.01
N SER A 299 20.02 16.02 23.75
CA SER A 299 21.14 15.84 22.81
C SER A 299 20.72 15.96 21.34
N PHE A 300 19.42 15.99 21.03
CA PHE A 300 18.92 16.02 19.66
C PHE A 300 18.66 17.45 19.19
N GLN A 301 19.00 17.75 17.92
CA GLN A 301 18.69 19.05 17.33
C GLN A 301 17.31 19.00 16.67
N VAL A 302 16.34 19.68 17.29
CA VAL A 302 14.94 19.70 16.81
C VAL A 302 14.64 21.03 16.14
N TRP A 303 14.20 20.96 14.89
CA TRP A 303 13.75 22.10 14.09
C TRP A 303 12.26 21.98 13.82
N VAL A 304 11.55 23.10 13.64
CA VAL A 304 10.13 23.11 13.24
C VAL A 304 10.01 23.81 11.90
N ALA A 305 9.28 23.21 10.95
CA ALA A 305 9.06 23.78 9.62
C ALA A 305 7.61 23.55 9.16
N PRO A 306 6.94 24.56 8.55
CA PRO A 306 5.70 24.32 7.85
C PRO A 306 5.96 23.48 6.59
N VAL A 307 5.04 22.59 6.23
CA VAL A 307 5.10 21.81 4.98
C VAL A 307 3.74 21.78 4.31
N ARG A 308 3.70 21.64 2.98
CA ARG A 308 2.44 21.41 2.26
C ARG A 308 1.97 19.98 2.49
N VAL A 309 0.66 19.80 2.66
CA VAL A 309 0.06 18.46 2.78
C VAL A 309 0.38 17.56 1.58
N SER A 310 0.51 18.13 0.37
CA SER A 310 0.88 17.38 -0.84
C SER A 310 2.28 16.77 -0.80
N ASP A 311 3.20 17.41 -0.09
CA ASP A 311 4.63 17.07 -0.13
C ASP A 311 4.99 16.13 1.02
N LEU A 312 4.08 15.94 1.98
CA LEU A 312 4.27 15.15 3.19
C LEU A 312 4.62 13.69 2.90
N GLU A 313 3.92 13.05 1.96
CA GLU A 313 4.15 11.65 1.63
C GLU A 313 5.52 11.44 0.96
N LEU A 314 5.95 12.40 0.13
CA LEU A 314 7.28 12.38 -0.48
C LEU A 314 8.37 12.47 0.61
N VAL A 315 8.26 13.45 1.51
CA VAL A 315 9.22 13.63 2.60
C VAL A 315 9.24 12.40 3.53
N ARG A 316 8.09 11.79 3.80
CA ARG A 316 7.98 10.53 4.56
C ARG A 316 8.77 9.41 3.90
N GLN A 317 8.61 9.21 2.59
CA GLN A 317 9.29 8.15 1.84
C GLN A 317 10.81 8.34 1.73
N GLU A 318 11.27 9.59 1.61
CA GLU A 318 12.70 9.89 1.63
C GLU A 318 13.32 9.57 3.00
N SER A 319 12.60 9.91 4.07
CA SER A 319 13.08 9.76 5.44
C SER A 319 13.06 8.30 5.92
N LEU A 320 12.12 7.49 5.42
CA LEU A 320 12.07 6.04 5.70
C LEU A 320 13.33 5.29 5.25
N ARG A 321 14.16 5.87 4.39
CA ARG A 321 15.45 5.30 3.96
C ARG A 321 16.54 5.42 5.02
N LEU A 322 16.34 6.29 6.01
CA LEU A 322 17.32 6.51 7.07
C LEU A 322 17.24 5.41 8.13
N GLU A 323 18.28 5.33 8.94
CA GLU A 323 18.31 4.38 10.06
C GLU A 323 17.26 4.77 11.13
N PRO A 324 16.73 3.78 11.87
CA PRO A 324 15.99 4.04 13.10
C PRO A 324 16.80 4.86 14.12
N ILE A 325 16.10 5.55 15.01
CA ILE A 325 16.70 6.38 16.06
C ILE A 325 16.64 5.60 17.38
N ASP A 326 17.78 5.20 17.91
CA ASP A 326 17.87 4.56 19.23
C ASP A 326 18.00 5.63 20.32
N LEU A 327 17.01 5.70 21.21
CA LEU A 327 17.01 6.65 22.33
C LEU A 327 17.93 6.22 23.48
N GLY A 328 18.42 4.97 23.46
CA GLY A 328 19.37 4.46 24.46
C GLY A 328 20.82 4.83 24.19
N HIS A 329 21.14 5.29 22.98
CA HIS A 329 22.49 5.72 22.60
C HIS A 329 22.52 7.25 22.47
N ASP A 330 23.55 7.88 23.04
CA ASP A 330 23.74 9.34 22.92
C ASP A 330 24.33 9.68 21.55
N GLN A 331 23.46 9.70 20.54
CA GLN A 331 23.80 10.10 19.18
C GLN A 331 23.20 11.48 18.89
N ALA A 332 24.01 12.38 18.34
CA ALA A 332 23.49 13.63 17.78
C ALA A 332 22.66 13.30 16.53
N VAL A 333 21.34 13.51 16.62
CA VAL A 333 20.39 13.30 15.52
C VAL A 333 19.67 14.60 15.24
N ASP A 334 19.59 14.96 13.96
CA ASP A 334 18.83 16.11 13.49
C ASP A 334 17.40 15.66 13.15
N ILE A 335 16.42 16.33 13.75
CA ILE A 335 15.00 16.05 13.57
C ILE A 335 14.30 17.32 13.11
N ILE A 336 13.43 17.20 12.10
CA ILE A 336 12.53 18.26 11.66
C ILE A 336 11.10 17.84 11.98
N VAL A 337 10.40 18.70 12.70
CA VAL A 337 8.97 18.57 12.98
C VAL A 337 8.23 19.36 11.92
N LEU A 338 7.41 18.64 11.17
CA LEU A 338 6.65 19.15 10.05
C LEU A 338 5.24 19.52 10.51
N ALA A 339 4.89 20.78 10.29
CA ALA A 339 3.54 21.31 10.50
C ALA A 339 2.80 21.33 9.15
N PRO A 340 1.94 20.33 8.86
CA PRO A 340 1.27 20.24 7.57
C PRO A 340 0.17 21.31 7.44
N LEU A 341 0.26 22.11 6.37
CA LEU A 341 -0.66 23.19 6.05
C LEU A 341 -1.27 23.01 4.66
N ALA A 342 -2.49 23.51 4.47
CA ALA A 342 -3.09 23.62 3.15
C ALA A 342 -2.30 24.62 2.28
N ASN A 343 -2.30 24.46 0.95
CA ASN A 343 -1.47 25.26 0.05
C ASN A 343 -1.65 26.78 0.21
N ARG A 344 -2.89 27.23 0.41
CA ARG A 344 -3.22 28.65 0.63
C ARG A 344 -2.60 29.18 1.93
N ASP A 345 -2.72 28.42 3.01
CA ASP A 345 -2.19 28.80 4.32
C ASP A 345 -0.66 28.75 4.29
N TYR A 346 -0.07 27.71 3.69
CA TYR A 346 1.37 27.59 3.49
C TYR A 346 1.93 28.80 2.76
N GLY A 347 1.35 29.22 1.64
CA GLY A 347 1.85 30.38 0.89
C GLY A 347 1.80 31.69 1.68
N ARG A 348 0.80 31.86 2.56
CA ARG A 348 0.69 33.04 3.44
C ARG A 348 1.73 33.00 4.56
N PHE A 349 1.87 31.86 5.23
CA PHE A 349 2.72 31.73 6.41
C PHE A 349 4.20 31.56 6.06
N ALA A 350 4.52 30.86 4.96
CA ALA A 350 5.90 30.72 4.49
C ALA A 350 6.50 32.10 4.16
N ARG A 351 5.77 32.95 3.43
CA ARG A 351 6.19 34.34 3.14
C ARG A 351 6.39 35.19 4.40
N ALA A 352 5.62 34.92 5.46
CA ALA A 352 5.76 35.64 6.74
C ALA A 352 6.95 35.14 7.56
N LEU A 353 7.37 33.89 7.38
CA LEU A 353 8.54 33.27 8.02
C LEU A 353 9.84 33.41 7.21
N GLU A 354 9.74 33.77 5.94
CA GLU A 354 10.89 34.07 5.07
C GLU A 354 11.56 35.37 5.53
N ARG A 355 12.73 35.24 6.16
CA ARG A 355 13.60 36.39 6.46
C ARG A 355 14.35 36.80 5.19
N SER A 356 14.43 38.11 4.96
CA SER A 356 15.31 38.64 3.92
C SER A 356 16.78 38.39 4.32
N PRO A 357 17.65 38.00 3.37
CA PRO A 357 19.08 37.77 3.64
C PRO A 357 19.83 39.02 4.15
N ALA A 358 19.23 40.21 4.06
CA ALA A 358 19.76 41.44 4.64
C ALA A 358 19.81 41.42 6.19
N ASP A 359 18.96 40.64 6.86
CA ASP A 359 18.95 40.53 8.33
C ASP A 359 19.99 39.52 8.85
N ALA A 360 20.53 38.65 7.99
CA ALA A 360 21.59 37.70 8.34
C ALA A 360 22.99 38.36 8.47
N ALA A 361 23.11 39.65 8.16
CA ALA A 361 24.37 40.41 8.24
C ALA A 361 24.66 41.01 9.63
N ARG A 362 23.81 40.78 10.63
CA ARG A 362 24.09 41.18 12.01
C ARG A 362 24.78 40.03 12.74
N LEU A 363 26.08 40.19 13.00
CA LEU A 363 26.82 39.31 13.91
C LEU A 363 26.07 39.22 15.24
N PRO A 364 25.96 38.02 15.86
CA PRO A 364 25.39 37.90 17.19
C PRO A 364 26.18 38.80 18.14
N PHE A 365 25.48 39.70 18.84
CA PHE A 365 26.08 40.57 19.84
C PHE A 365 26.65 39.68 20.97
N THR A 366 27.97 39.56 21.04
CA THR A 366 28.66 38.93 22.17
C THR A 366 28.84 39.96 23.27
N ASP A 367 28.14 39.81 24.38
CA ASP A 367 28.40 40.58 25.60
C ASP A 367 29.83 40.28 26.10
N PRO A 368 30.76 41.25 26.13
CA PRO A 368 32.16 41.01 26.46
C PRO A 368 32.40 40.63 27.92
N LEU A 369 31.38 40.64 28.77
CA LEU A 369 31.50 40.35 30.21
C LEU A 369 30.73 39.12 30.69
N MET A 370 30.08 38.37 29.79
CA MET A 370 29.32 37.18 30.15
C MET A 370 29.85 35.92 29.48
N LEU A 371 30.57 35.10 30.25
CA LEU A 371 30.81 33.66 29.96
C LEU A 371 29.48 32.89 30.08
N ARG A 372 28.54 33.14 29.16
CA ARG A 372 27.31 32.35 29.01
C ARG A 372 27.25 31.84 27.57
N ILE A 373 27.08 30.52 27.44
CA ILE A 373 27.28 29.75 26.20
C ILE A 373 26.03 29.77 25.28
N TYR A 374 24.94 30.43 25.68
CA TYR A 374 23.71 30.51 24.88
C TYR A 374 23.47 31.92 24.32
N PRO A 375 23.18 32.08 23.02
CA PRO A 375 22.77 33.36 22.46
C PRO A 375 21.39 33.75 23.03
N MET A 376 21.32 34.87 23.75
CA MET A 376 20.02 35.49 24.07
C MET A 376 19.60 36.41 22.93
N ARG A 377 18.33 36.34 22.54
CA ARG A 377 17.72 37.39 21.71
C ARG A 377 17.67 38.70 22.51
N PRO A 378 17.98 39.86 21.90
CA PRO A 378 17.83 41.14 22.58
C PRO A 378 16.37 41.35 23.02
N VAL A 379 16.15 41.81 24.26
CA VAL A 379 14.82 42.04 24.87
C VAL A 379 13.94 43.03 24.06
N HIS A 380 14.54 43.78 23.15
CA HIS A 380 13.92 44.82 22.32
C HIS A 380 13.63 44.37 20.88
N GLU A 381 13.99 43.16 20.48
CA GLU A 381 13.64 42.60 19.18
C GLU A 381 12.27 41.91 19.29
N LEU A 382 11.26 42.50 18.64
CA LEU A 382 9.91 41.92 18.60
C LEU A 382 9.96 40.61 17.85
N ASP A 383 9.55 39.51 18.49
CA ASP A 383 9.38 38.24 17.81
C ASP A 383 8.13 38.30 16.91
N THR A 384 8.33 38.80 15.69
CA THR A 384 7.31 38.80 14.63
C THR A 384 6.86 37.40 14.27
N ASP A 385 7.75 36.42 14.44
CA ASP A 385 7.52 35.04 14.03
C ASP A 385 6.60 34.33 15.04
N ARG A 386 6.61 34.75 16.32
CA ARG A 386 5.76 34.18 17.38
C ARG A 386 4.26 34.19 17.02
N VAL A 387 3.75 35.32 16.55
CA VAL A 387 2.32 35.46 16.17
C VAL A 387 2.00 34.60 14.95
N THR A 388 2.94 34.51 14.01
CA THR A 388 2.82 33.65 12.82
C THR A 388 2.81 32.17 13.21
N TRP A 389 3.68 31.75 14.13
CA TRP A 389 3.74 30.38 14.64
C TRP A 389 2.52 29.99 15.46
N GLU A 390 2.00 30.86 16.33
CA GLU A 390 0.72 30.66 17.03
C GLU A 390 -0.41 30.40 16.01
N ALA A 391 -0.51 31.25 14.98
CA ALA A 391 -1.54 31.12 13.94
C ALA A 391 -1.41 29.85 13.06
N ILE A 392 -0.17 29.34 12.89
CA ILE A 392 0.10 28.05 12.25
C ILE A 392 -0.32 26.91 13.18
N TRP A 393 0.09 26.97 14.45
CA TRP A 393 -0.15 25.91 15.43
C TRP A 393 -1.64 25.74 15.73
N ASP A 394 -2.42 26.82 15.77
CA ASP A 394 -3.88 26.78 15.92
C ASP A 394 -4.58 26.07 14.74
N ARG A 395 -4.01 26.16 13.53
CA ARG A 395 -4.56 25.53 12.33
C ARG A 395 -4.16 24.06 12.19
N VAL A 396 -3.04 23.66 12.76
CA VAL A 396 -2.60 22.26 12.75
C VAL A 396 -3.37 21.48 13.80
N GLY A 397 -4.16 20.51 13.35
CA GLY A 397 -4.88 19.60 14.24
C GLY A 397 -3.93 18.73 15.07
N ASP A 398 -4.36 18.35 16.27
CA ASP A 398 -3.52 17.71 17.30
C ASP A 398 -2.85 16.39 16.85
N ASP A 399 -3.47 15.68 15.92
CA ASP A 399 -3.02 14.37 15.42
C ASP A 399 -2.26 14.45 14.07
N ARG A 400 -1.99 15.65 13.54
CA ARG A 400 -1.39 15.81 12.19
C ARG A 400 0.10 16.13 12.19
N LEU A 401 0.72 16.34 13.35
CA LEU A 401 2.15 16.64 13.43
C LEU A 401 2.98 15.39 13.18
N ILE A 402 3.99 15.53 12.32
CA ILE A 402 4.89 14.46 11.92
C ILE A 402 6.31 14.94 12.13
N TYR A 403 7.15 14.10 12.73
CA TYR A 403 8.58 14.33 12.80
C TYR A 403 9.30 13.48 11.76
N VAL A 404 10.43 13.99 11.29
CA VAL A 404 11.26 13.40 10.25
C VAL A 404 12.72 13.54 10.64
N ARG A 405 13.48 12.44 10.53
CA ARG A 405 14.94 12.44 10.64
C ARG A 405 15.56 13.11 9.43
N ARG A 406 16.51 14.01 9.65
CA ARG A 406 17.33 14.61 8.59
C ARG A 406 18.67 13.85 8.49
N PRO A 407 19.23 13.64 7.28
CA PRO A 407 20.60 13.16 7.15
C PRO A 407 21.60 14.20 7.71
N LEU A 408 22.67 13.73 8.37
CA LEU A 408 23.66 14.57 9.06
C LEU A 408 24.58 15.40 8.13
N ARG A 409 24.49 15.23 6.80
CA ARG A 409 25.39 15.88 5.82
C ARG A 409 24.58 16.64 4.76
N VAL A 410 24.06 17.81 5.11
CA VAL A 410 23.23 18.65 4.22
C VAL A 410 24.01 19.83 3.65
N ALA A 411 25.13 19.54 3.00
CA ALA A 411 25.68 20.45 2.00
C ALA A 411 25.32 20.00 0.57
N GLU A 412 24.93 18.74 0.35
CA GLU A 412 24.89 18.16 -1.01
C GLU A 412 23.52 17.62 -1.45
N THR A 413 22.52 17.52 -0.57
CA THR A 413 21.20 17.02 -0.95
C THR A 413 20.11 17.99 -0.50
N ALA A 414 19.69 18.85 -1.43
CA ALA A 414 18.48 19.63 -1.27
C ALA A 414 17.29 18.66 -1.14
N LEU A 415 16.78 18.50 0.08
CA LEU A 415 15.42 18.02 0.30
C LEU A 415 14.48 18.98 -0.44
N SER A 416 13.87 18.53 -1.54
CA SER A 416 13.11 19.36 -2.50
C SER A 416 11.84 20.03 -1.94
N GLY A 417 11.58 19.99 -0.63
CA GLY A 417 10.43 20.65 0.00
C GLY A 417 10.78 21.71 1.05
N ILE A 418 12.04 21.78 1.50
CA ILE A 418 12.48 22.73 2.54
C ILE A 418 13.74 23.42 2.04
N VAL A 419 13.57 24.28 1.03
CA VAL A 419 14.58 25.29 0.68
C VAL A 419 14.40 26.46 1.63
N LEU A 420 14.87 26.31 2.87
CA LEU A 420 15.25 27.48 3.66
C LEU A 420 16.72 27.74 3.37
N ALA A 421 16.97 28.83 2.66
CA ALA A 421 18.27 29.40 2.35
C ALA A 421 19.17 28.59 1.40
N GLN A 422 18.85 28.58 0.11
CA GLN A 422 19.90 28.74 -0.90
C GLN A 422 19.43 29.74 -1.96
N GLY A 423 20.15 30.85 -2.06
CA GLY A 423 19.85 31.95 -2.97
C GLY A 423 20.00 31.52 -4.42
N THR A 424 18.87 31.43 -5.11
CA THR A 424 18.81 31.59 -6.55
C THR A 424 17.99 32.83 -6.84
N ALA A 425 18.58 33.78 -7.56
CA ALA A 425 17.85 34.97 -8.01
C ALA A 425 16.66 34.52 -8.87
N PRO A 426 15.44 34.99 -8.59
CA PRO A 426 14.31 34.69 -9.47
C PRO A 426 14.57 35.32 -10.85
N PRO A 427 14.14 34.68 -11.96
CA PRO A 427 14.14 35.33 -13.26
C PRO A 427 13.29 36.61 -13.21
N PRO A 428 13.60 37.63 -14.04
CA PRO A 428 12.90 38.91 -14.02
C PRO A 428 11.40 38.72 -14.19
N GLU A 429 10.63 39.54 -13.48
CA GLU A 429 9.17 39.50 -13.46
C GLU A 429 8.60 39.43 -14.89
N PRO A 430 7.73 38.45 -15.19
CA PRO A 430 7.02 38.48 -16.46
C PRO A 430 6.10 39.70 -16.49
N ASP A 431 6.05 40.35 -17.65
CA ASP A 431 5.07 41.38 -18.02
C ASP A 431 3.66 40.97 -17.55
N ASP A 432 2.78 41.95 -17.25
CA ASP A 432 1.37 41.82 -16.83
C ASP A 432 0.49 41.11 -17.89
N GLY A 433 0.84 39.86 -18.17
CA GLY A 433 0.29 38.95 -19.13
C GLY A 433 0.54 37.55 -18.61
N GLN A 434 -0.37 37.10 -17.74
CA GLN A 434 -0.61 35.71 -17.31
C GLN A 434 0.56 34.75 -17.57
N SER A 435 1.40 34.54 -16.55
CA SER A 435 2.29 33.40 -16.54
C SER A 435 1.45 32.10 -16.60
N PRO A 436 1.89 31.01 -17.28
CA PRO A 436 1.06 29.84 -17.57
C PRO A 436 0.56 29.04 -16.35
N ALA A 437 0.90 29.48 -15.14
CA ALA A 437 0.61 28.81 -13.88
C ALA A 437 -0.49 29.49 -13.02
N ASP A 438 -1.00 30.68 -13.40
CA ASP A 438 -2.04 31.39 -12.61
C ASP A 438 -3.49 31.03 -12.97
N GLY A 439 -3.69 29.98 -13.77
CA GLY A 439 -4.99 29.35 -13.94
C GLY A 439 -5.28 28.40 -12.78
N VAL A 440 -6.01 28.86 -11.76
CA VAL A 440 -6.67 27.97 -10.79
C VAL A 440 -7.70 27.09 -11.52
N ARG A 441 -7.27 25.91 -12.03
CA ARG A 441 -8.09 24.73 -12.34
C ARG A 441 -7.24 23.45 -12.26
N LEU A 442 -6.82 23.08 -11.05
CA LEU A 442 -6.30 21.73 -10.74
C LEU A 442 -7.27 20.93 -9.85
N LEU A 443 -8.56 21.18 -9.99
CA LEU A 443 -9.43 20.11 -10.45
C LEU A 443 -9.67 20.49 -11.91
N ARG A 444 -8.96 19.86 -12.86
CA ARG A 444 -9.38 20.03 -14.26
C ARG A 444 -10.78 19.44 -14.31
N ASP A 445 -11.76 20.28 -14.63
CA ASP A 445 -13.13 19.86 -14.90
C ASP A 445 -13.07 18.63 -15.82
N GLU A 446 -13.79 17.55 -15.54
CA GLU A 446 -13.71 16.33 -16.36
C GLU A 446 -13.95 16.66 -17.84
N ASP A 447 -14.84 17.61 -18.09
CA ASP A 447 -15.14 18.21 -19.39
C ASP A 447 -13.93 18.91 -20.03
N SER A 448 -13.12 19.63 -19.25
CA SER A 448 -11.88 20.28 -19.74
C SER A 448 -10.81 19.26 -20.11
N ILE A 449 -10.72 18.14 -19.37
CA ILE A 449 -9.79 17.05 -19.71
C ILE A 449 -10.26 16.34 -20.99
N LEU A 450 -11.57 16.13 -21.12
CA LEU A 450 -12.17 15.52 -22.29
C LEU A 450 -11.96 16.38 -23.54
N LEU A 451 -12.26 17.69 -23.49
CA LEU A 451 -12.10 18.61 -24.62
C LEU A 451 -10.64 18.78 -25.07
N ASN A 452 -9.68 18.68 -24.13
CA ASN A 452 -8.26 18.65 -24.45
C ASN A 452 -7.86 17.40 -25.26
N ARG A 453 -8.59 16.29 -25.12
CA ARG A 453 -8.31 15.03 -25.83
C ARG A 453 -9.20 14.80 -27.05
N ILE A 454 -10.46 15.18 -26.96
CA ILE A 454 -11.52 14.97 -27.94
C ILE A 454 -12.18 16.34 -28.21
N ASN A 455 -11.77 16.98 -29.30
CA ASN A 455 -12.36 18.23 -29.77
C ASN A 455 -12.79 18.13 -31.23
N LEU A 456 -13.59 19.09 -31.69
CA LEU A 456 -14.12 19.14 -33.06
C LEU A 456 -13.03 19.21 -34.14
N GLY A 457 -11.88 19.82 -33.84
CA GLY A 457 -10.72 19.83 -34.75
C GLY A 457 -10.11 18.44 -34.93
N TRP A 458 -9.97 17.69 -33.85
CA TRP A 458 -9.53 16.29 -33.88
C TRP A 458 -10.54 15.39 -34.60
N LEU A 459 -11.85 15.56 -34.34
CA LEU A 459 -12.90 14.83 -35.05
C LEU A 459 -12.87 15.10 -36.55
N ALA A 460 -12.64 16.35 -36.97
CA ALA A 460 -12.49 16.72 -38.37
C ALA A 460 -11.24 16.11 -39.02
N SER A 461 -10.17 15.87 -38.27
CA SER A 461 -8.99 15.17 -38.77
C SER A 461 -9.27 13.70 -39.11
N LEU A 462 -10.18 13.06 -38.36
CA LEU A 462 -10.60 11.67 -38.60
C LEU A 462 -11.68 11.57 -39.68
N ARG A 463 -12.57 12.57 -39.75
CA ARG A 463 -13.71 12.65 -40.67
C ARG A 463 -13.68 13.99 -41.41
N PRO A 464 -12.83 14.11 -42.46
CA PRO A 464 -12.66 15.38 -43.16
C PRO A 464 -13.99 15.83 -43.79
N PRO A 465 -14.36 17.12 -43.65
CA PRO A 465 -15.60 17.62 -44.21
C PRO A 465 -15.58 17.55 -45.74
N GLY A 466 -16.59 16.90 -46.33
CA GLY A 466 -16.72 16.79 -47.77
C GLY A 466 -17.35 18.05 -48.39
N GLY A 467 -16.52 18.95 -48.93
CA GLY A 467 -16.98 20.11 -49.70
C GLY A 467 -17.20 21.39 -48.89
N ARG A 468 -17.35 22.51 -49.60
CA ARG A 468 -17.34 23.86 -49.00
C ARG A 468 -18.43 24.09 -47.95
N ALA A 469 -19.62 23.53 -48.15
CA ALA A 469 -20.74 23.68 -47.22
C ALA A 469 -20.52 22.91 -45.90
N ALA A 470 -19.83 21.77 -45.94
CA ALA A 470 -19.45 21.02 -44.73
C ALA A 470 -18.31 21.72 -43.97
N GLU A 471 -17.35 22.32 -44.68
CA GLU A 471 -16.27 23.11 -44.07
C GLU A 471 -16.78 24.37 -43.37
N THR A 472 -17.78 25.05 -43.94
CA THR A 472 -18.40 26.20 -43.30
C THR A 472 -19.19 25.79 -42.06
N ALA A 473 -19.91 24.67 -42.12
CA ALA A 473 -20.65 24.14 -40.97
C ALA A 473 -19.71 23.72 -39.82
N LEU A 474 -18.58 23.07 -40.13
CA LEU A 474 -17.58 22.69 -39.14
C LEU A 474 -16.94 23.92 -38.47
N ARG A 475 -16.59 24.95 -39.24
CA ARG A 475 -16.02 26.18 -38.68
C ARG A 475 -16.99 26.88 -37.73
N ALA A 476 -18.27 26.93 -38.10
CA ALA A 476 -19.31 27.47 -37.23
C ALA A 476 -19.47 26.60 -35.96
N LEU A 477 -19.48 25.28 -36.07
CA LEU A 477 -19.55 24.35 -34.93
C LEU A 477 -18.40 24.53 -33.94
N ILE A 478 -17.17 24.69 -34.43
CA ILE A 478 -15.99 24.92 -33.58
C ILE A 478 -16.12 26.24 -32.83
N HIS A 479 -16.66 27.28 -33.48
CA HIS A 479 -16.81 28.59 -32.86
C HIS A 479 -17.90 28.62 -31.79
N ASP A 480 -19.07 28.05 -32.07
CA ASP A 480 -20.26 28.23 -31.23
C ASP A 480 -20.42 27.13 -30.17
N HIS A 481 -19.92 25.91 -30.44
CA HIS A 481 -20.17 24.72 -29.61
C HIS A 481 -18.87 23.98 -29.22
N GLY A 482 -17.72 24.65 -29.32
CA GLY A 482 -16.40 24.08 -29.02
C GLY A 482 -16.16 23.76 -27.54
N ASP A 483 -16.88 24.42 -26.65
CA ASP A 483 -16.70 24.33 -25.19
C ASP A 483 -17.69 23.38 -24.50
N ASP A 484 -18.63 22.75 -25.23
CA ASP A 484 -19.62 21.82 -24.69
C ASP A 484 -19.20 20.35 -24.86
N ALA A 485 -18.68 19.76 -23.78
CA ALA A 485 -18.18 18.39 -23.75
C ALA A 485 -19.25 17.32 -24.02
N VAL A 486 -20.48 17.52 -23.52
CA VAL A 486 -21.57 16.53 -23.67
C VAL A 486 -22.01 16.46 -25.13
N THR A 487 -22.11 17.62 -25.78
CA THR A 487 -22.43 17.71 -27.20
C THR A 487 -21.33 17.09 -28.07
N ILE A 488 -20.05 17.37 -27.78
CA ILE A 488 -18.91 16.82 -28.55
C ILE A 488 -18.82 15.29 -28.39
N GLN A 489 -19.06 14.75 -27.20
CA GLN A 489 -19.09 13.31 -26.98
C GLN A 489 -20.25 12.64 -27.75
N ALA A 490 -21.43 13.27 -27.78
CA ALA A 490 -22.57 12.79 -28.56
C ALA A 490 -22.28 12.83 -30.07
N MET A 491 -21.60 13.87 -30.57
CA MET A 491 -21.16 13.97 -31.97
C MET A 491 -20.17 12.87 -32.34
N LEU A 492 -19.17 12.58 -31.48
CA LEU A 492 -18.25 11.47 -31.70
C LEU A 492 -19.00 10.14 -31.85
N ALA A 493 -19.96 9.87 -30.96
CA ALA A 493 -20.75 8.65 -31.02
C ALA A 493 -21.57 8.53 -32.32
N ILE A 494 -22.16 9.64 -32.79
CA ILE A 494 -22.89 9.68 -34.06
C ILE A 494 -21.92 9.42 -35.23
N LEU A 495 -20.75 10.08 -35.25
CA LEU A 495 -19.76 9.90 -36.31
C LEU A 495 -19.25 8.46 -36.39
N LEU A 496 -19.02 7.79 -35.25
CA LEU A 496 -18.61 6.38 -35.24
C LEU A 496 -19.67 5.44 -35.83
N ARG A 497 -20.95 5.82 -35.78
CA ARG A 497 -22.08 5.00 -36.24
C ARG A 497 -22.48 5.26 -37.69
N VAL A 498 -22.20 6.45 -38.20
CA VAL A 498 -22.52 6.81 -39.59
C VAL A 498 -21.36 6.48 -40.52
N GLU A 499 -21.67 5.78 -41.61
CA GLU A 499 -20.72 5.39 -42.65
C GLU A 499 -20.02 6.61 -43.29
N ARG A 500 -18.75 6.43 -43.70
CA ARG A 500 -17.90 7.52 -44.21
C ARG A 500 -18.40 8.18 -45.49
N ARG A 501 -19.25 7.51 -46.28
CA ARG A 501 -19.83 8.08 -47.51
C ARG A 501 -20.68 9.35 -47.25
N TYR A 502 -21.17 9.53 -46.02
CA TYR A 502 -22.00 10.68 -45.63
C TYR A 502 -21.19 11.88 -45.08
N ASP A 503 -19.86 11.86 -45.14
CA ASP A 503 -18.98 12.92 -44.61
C ASP A 503 -19.20 14.30 -45.27
N GLY A 504 -19.77 14.32 -46.47
CA GLY A 504 -20.14 15.57 -47.15
C GLY A 504 -21.39 16.27 -46.59
N VAL A 505 -22.23 15.54 -45.85
CA VAL A 505 -23.53 16.05 -45.37
C VAL A 505 -23.63 16.05 -43.84
N ILE A 506 -22.91 15.14 -43.17
CA ILE A 506 -23.04 14.94 -41.72
C ILE A 506 -22.68 16.17 -40.88
N TRP A 507 -21.69 16.95 -41.29
CA TRP A 507 -21.30 18.16 -40.57
C TRP A 507 -22.38 19.25 -40.59
N GLN A 508 -23.19 19.29 -41.64
CA GLN A 508 -24.32 20.22 -41.74
C GLN A 508 -25.49 19.77 -40.84
N THR A 509 -25.74 18.46 -40.74
CA THR A 509 -26.73 17.93 -39.78
C THR A 509 -26.31 18.12 -38.34
N LEU A 510 -25.03 17.87 -38.01
CA LEU A 510 -24.53 18.08 -36.66
C LEU A 510 -24.60 19.56 -36.27
N ARG A 511 -24.39 20.48 -37.23
CA ARG A 511 -24.58 21.90 -37.01
C ARG A 511 -26.02 22.25 -36.66
N GLN A 512 -26.98 21.80 -37.48
CA GLN A 512 -28.39 22.10 -37.23
C GLN A 512 -28.87 21.51 -35.89
N LEU A 513 -28.38 20.31 -35.52
CA LEU A 513 -28.71 19.67 -34.25
C LEU A 513 -28.08 20.38 -33.03
N ALA A 514 -26.87 20.93 -33.18
CA ALA A 514 -26.17 21.64 -32.13
C ALA A 514 -26.81 22.99 -31.84
N ASP A 515 -27.22 23.73 -32.88
CA ASP A 515 -27.91 25.02 -32.73
C ASP A 515 -29.23 24.88 -31.96
N ASP A 516 -29.92 23.75 -32.11
CA ASP A 516 -31.13 23.44 -31.36
C ASP A 516 -30.88 22.74 -30.01
N GLY A 517 -29.63 22.43 -29.66
CA GLY A 517 -29.26 21.71 -28.43
C GLY A 517 -29.76 20.25 -28.35
N ARG A 518 -30.07 19.62 -29.48
CA ARG A 518 -30.74 18.30 -29.56
C ARG A 518 -29.82 17.14 -29.97
N VAL A 519 -28.51 17.34 -29.99
CA VAL A 519 -27.51 16.33 -30.42
C VAL A 519 -27.57 15.04 -29.58
N PRO A 520 -27.66 15.07 -28.23
CA PRO A 520 -27.73 13.84 -27.44
C PRO A 520 -29.03 13.05 -27.67
N ALA A 521 -30.16 13.74 -27.82
CA ALA A 521 -31.46 13.13 -28.10
C ALA A 521 -31.49 12.49 -29.50
N PHE A 522 -30.89 13.15 -30.49
CA PHE A 522 -30.75 12.60 -31.84
C PHE A 522 -29.89 11.33 -31.85
N ARG A 523 -28.78 11.32 -31.10
CA ARG A 523 -27.93 10.12 -30.95
C ARG A 523 -28.76 8.93 -30.47
N GLU A 524 -29.57 9.09 -29.44
CA GLU A 524 -30.40 7.99 -28.89
C GLU A 524 -31.42 7.47 -29.91
N ARG A 525 -32.13 8.37 -30.58
CA ARG A 525 -33.08 7.99 -31.64
C ARG A 525 -32.41 7.30 -32.83
N LEU A 526 -31.20 7.72 -33.19
CA LEU A 526 -30.41 7.08 -34.24
C LEU A 526 -29.97 5.66 -33.83
N VAL A 527 -29.65 5.43 -32.55
CA VAL A 527 -29.37 4.09 -32.01
C VAL A 527 -30.58 3.18 -32.16
N GLU A 528 -31.76 3.66 -31.77
CA GLU A 528 -33.01 2.90 -31.85
C GLU A 528 -33.39 2.56 -33.31
N ALA A 529 -33.24 3.52 -34.22
CA ALA A 529 -33.55 3.36 -35.65
C ALA A 529 -32.62 2.37 -36.36
N GLN A 530 -31.34 2.34 -36.01
CA GLN A 530 -30.40 1.40 -36.61
C GLN A 530 -30.55 -0.02 -36.03
N ALA A 531 -31.05 -0.15 -34.80
CA ALA A 531 -31.34 -1.45 -34.19
C ALA A 531 -32.53 -2.16 -34.86
N SER A 532 -33.46 -1.44 -35.48
CA SER A 532 -34.56 -2.00 -36.28
C SER A 532 -34.17 -2.42 -37.71
N GLY A 533 -32.89 -2.25 -38.09
CA GLY A 533 -32.36 -2.65 -39.39
C GLY A 533 -32.58 -1.65 -40.53
N GLU A 534 -32.98 -0.41 -40.23
CA GLU A 534 -33.11 0.67 -41.22
C GLU A 534 -31.73 1.11 -41.75
N THR A 535 -31.65 1.50 -43.03
CA THR A 535 -30.42 2.11 -43.55
C THR A 535 -30.21 3.48 -42.92
N THR A 536 -28.95 3.93 -42.85
CA THR A 536 -28.60 5.17 -42.14
C THR A 536 -29.29 6.40 -42.76
N ALA A 537 -29.45 6.47 -44.08
CA ALA A 537 -30.11 7.60 -44.73
C ALA A 537 -31.64 7.57 -44.57
N ASP A 538 -32.28 6.41 -44.56
CA ASP A 538 -33.71 6.28 -44.24
C ASP A 538 -34.01 6.60 -42.77
N ALA A 539 -33.15 6.16 -41.85
CA ALA A 539 -33.24 6.50 -40.44
C ALA A 539 -33.14 8.03 -40.21
N VAL A 540 -32.16 8.70 -40.85
CA VAL A 540 -32.01 10.16 -40.77
C VAL A 540 -33.19 10.88 -41.44
N ALA A 541 -33.71 10.38 -42.56
CA ALA A 541 -34.83 10.97 -43.26
C ALA A 541 -36.16 10.84 -42.49
N ARG A 542 -36.37 9.74 -41.76
CA ARG A 542 -37.51 9.56 -40.85
C ARG A 542 -37.43 10.51 -39.66
N LEU A 543 -36.24 10.64 -39.07
CA LEU A 543 -35.99 11.54 -37.94
C LEU A 543 -36.02 13.03 -38.35
N ALA A 544 -35.91 13.34 -39.63
CA ALA A 544 -35.91 14.71 -40.13
C ALA A 544 -37.16 15.52 -39.75
N GLY A 545 -38.34 14.90 -39.67
CA GLY A 545 -39.58 15.56 -39.27
C GLY A 545 -39.62 15.90 -37.77
N GLU A 546 -39.04 15.04 -36.93
CA GLU A 546 -38.98 15.21 -35.46
C GLU A 546 -37.91 16.24 -35.05
N PHE A 547 -36.78 16.23 -35.74
CA PHE A 547 -35.64 17.12 -35.46
C PHE A 547 -35.61 18.38 -36.34
N GLY A 548 -36.58 18.56 -37.25
CA GLY A 548 -36.76 19.80 -38.01
C GLY A 548 -35.72 20.07 -39.10
N PHE A 549 -35.14 19.03 -39.71
CA PHE A 549 -34.13 19.21 -40.76
C PHE A 549 -34.72 19.87 -42.01
N GLY A 550 -33.96 20.80 -42.61
CA GLY A 550 -34.39 21.46 -43.84
C GLY A 550 -34.59 20.46 -44.99
N ALA A 551 -35.63 20.63 -45.80
CA ALA A 551 -35.95 19.72 -46.91
C ALA A 551 -34.80 19.55 -47.93
N ALA A 552 -33.90 20.53 -48.03
CA ALA A 552 -32.69 20.43 -48.85
C ALA A 552 -31.65 19.47 -48.26
N LEU A 553 -31.49 19.44 -46.93
CA LEU A 553 -30.56 18.57 -46.22
C LEU A 553 -31.02 17.10 -46.32
N VAL A 554 -32.32 16.85 -46.13
CA VAL A 554 -32.89 15.49 -46.27
C VAL A 554 -32.71 14.94 -47.70
N ARG A 555 -32.89 15.78 -48.72
CA ARG A 555 -32.62 15.39 -50.11
C ARG A 555 -31.15 15.06 -50.34
N SER A 556 -30.22 15.78 -49.72
CA SER A 556 -28.79 15.50 -49.85
C SER A 556 -28.36 14.18 -49.18
N TRP A 557 -29.02 13.76 -48.09
CA TRP A 557 -28.80 12.44 -47.48
C TRP A 557 -29.25 11.30 -48.39
N ARG A 558 -30.45 11.42 -48.99
CA ARG A 558 -30.97 10.43 -49.94
C ARG A 558 -30.19 10.37 -51.25
N ALA A 559 -29.65 11.51 -51.70
CA ALA A 559 -28.84 11.58 -52.92
C ALA A 559 -27.45 10.92 -52.79
N VAL A 560 -26.97 10.64 -51.56
CA VAL A 560 -25.73 9.90 -51.30
C VAL A 560 -25.98 8.38 -51.24
N GLU A 561 -27.24 7.97 -51.07
CA GLU A 561 -27.65 6.56 -51.05
C GLU A 561 -28.04 6.01 -52.42
N ALA A 562 -28.55 6.88 -53.31
CA ALA A 562 -28.76 6.61 -54.74
C ALA A 562 -27.43 6.59 -55.52
#